data_AF-A0A850LTZ3-F1
#
_entry.id   AF-A0A850LTZ3-F1
#
_cell.length_a   1.000
_cell.length_b   1.000
_cell.length_c   1.000
_cell.angle_alpha   90.00
_cell.angle_beta   90.00
_cell.angle_gamma   90.00
#
_symmetry.space_group_name_H-M   'P 1'
#
loop_
_entity.id
_entity.type
_entity.pdbx_description
1 polymer ?
#
loop_
_entity_poly.entity_id
_entity_poly.type
_entity_poly.pdbx_seq_one_letter_code
_entity_poly.pdbx_strand_id
1 'polypeptide(L)' 'MPKKHKSTFICKICSQEFPKKQVGRVKMVKRLPRGEDTTWICQKCQKERIKIV' A
#
# COMPACT_ATOMS: atom_id res chain seq x y z
N MET A 1 0.38 11.03 27.58
CA MET A 1 0.93 10.16 26.50
C MET A 1 0.19 10.47 25.19
N PRO A 2 0.77 11.24 24.26
CA PRO A 2 0.06 11.65 23.05
C PRO A 2 -0.13 10.45 22.11
N LYS A 3 -1.39 10.02 21.96
CA LYS A 3 -1.82 9.07 20.93
C LYS A 3 -1.60 9.73 19.57
N LYS A 4 -0.39 9.61 19.01
CA LYS A 4 -0.07 9.99 17.64
C LYS A 4 -1.07 9.25 16.74
N HIS A 5 -2.08 9.96 16.23
CA HIS A 5 -2.89 9.53 15.09
C HIS A 5 -1.95 9.33 13.90
N LYS A 6 -1.24 8.19 13.86
CA LYS A 6 -0.52 7.76 12.68
C LYS A 6 -1.60 7.41 11.68
N SER A 7 -1.84 8.27 10.69
CA SER A 7 -2.67 7.89 9.55
C SER A 7 -2.10 6.59 8.98
N THR A 8 -2.81 5.48 9.17
CA THR A 8 -2.49 4.18 8.63
C THR A 8 -3.22 4.02 7.29
N PHE A 9 -2.60 3.30 6.36
CA PHE A 9 -3.25 2.82 5.15
C PHE A 9 -3.41 1.30 5.25
N ILE A 10 -4.45 0.79 4.62
CA ILE A 10 -4.71 -0.65 4.57
C ILE A 10 -4.14 -1.17 3.24
N CYS A 11 -3.32 -2.21 3.31
CA CYS A 11 -2.81 -2.87 2.12
C CYS A 11 -3.91 -3.67 1.44
N LYS A 12 -4.10 -3.51 0.13
CA LYS A 12 -5.11 -4.29 -0.61
C LYS A 12 -4.76 -5.78 -0.75
N ILE A 13 -3.50 -6.17 -0.57
CA ILE A 13 -3.03 -7.55 -0.75
C ILE A 13 -3.14 -8.35 0.55
N CYS A 14 -2.50 -7.88 1.62
CA CYS A 14 -2.48 -8.58 2.90
C CYS A 14 -3.50 -8.04 3.91
N SER A 15 -4.30 -7.03 3.55
CA SER A 15 -5.25 -6.35 4.44
C SER A 15 -4.62 -5.79 5.74
N GLN A 16 -3.28 -5.69 5.80
CA GLN A 16 -2.60 -5.14 6.96
C GLN A 16 -2.58 -3.62 6.92
N GLU A 17 -2.77 -3.04 8.10
CA GLU A 17 -2.55 -1.62 8.34
C GLU A 17 -1.05 -1.31 8.38
N PHE A 18 -0.66 -0.26 7.67
CA PHE A 18 0.73 0.19 7.63
C PHE A 18 0.80 1.72 7.67
N PRO A 19 1.89 2.29 8.21
CA PRO A 19 1.97 3.75 8.37
C PRO A 19 2.00 4.47 7.01
N LYS A 20 1.26 5.57 6.87
CA LYS A 20 1.25 6.40 5.66
C LYS A 20 2.63 6.93 5.25
N LYS A 21 3.53 7.14 6.21
CA LYS A 21 4.93 7.53 5.97
C LYS A 21 5.87 6.33 5.72
N GLN A 22 5.37 5.11 5.54
CA GLN A 22 6.22 3.96 5.26
C GLN A 22 6.91 4.15 3.90
N VAL A 23 8.24 4.20 3.92
CA VAL A 23 9.08 4.15 2.73
C VAL A 23 8.87 2.79 2.06
N GLY A 24 8.78 2.75 0.72
CA GLY A 24 8.59 1.50 -0.03
C GLY A 24 7.14 1.02 -0.20
N ARG A 25 6.14 1.82 0.19
CA ARG A 25 4.74 1.57 -0.21
C ARG A 25 4.56 1.84 -1.70
N VAL A 26 3.69 1.08 -2.35
CA VAL A 26 3.37 1.26 -3.77
C VAL A 26 1.94 1.71 -3.95
N LYS A 27 1.75 2.72 -4.79
CA LYS A 27 0.46 3.10 -5.34
C LYS A 27 0.29 2.36 -6.66
N MET A 28 -0.51 1.31 -6.68
CA MET A 28 -0.84 0.60 -7.91
C MET A 28 -2.10 1.21 -8.49
N VAL A 29 -1.94 1.92 -9.61
CA VAL A 29 -3.06 2.48 -10.37
C VAL A 29 -3.35 1.51 -11.51
N LYS A 30 -4.55 0.93 -11.51
CA LYS A 30 -5.07 0.14 -12.62
C LYS A 30 -6.00 1.02 -13.44
N ARG A 31 -5.66 1.21 -14.71
CA ARG A 31 -6.50 1.97 -15.64
C ARG A 31 -7.57 1.03 -16.18
N LEU A 32 -8.82 1.32 -15.86
CA LEU A 32 -10.00 0.60 -16.32
C LEU A 32 -10.75 1.47 -17.35
N PRO A 33 -11.53 0.88 -18.27
CA PRO A 33 -12.28 1.65 -19.26
C PRO A 33 -13.34 2.60 -18.67
N ARG A 34 -13.75 2.41 -17.40
CA ARG A 34 -14.70 3.27 -16.67
C ARG A 34 -14.05 4.13 -15.57
N GLY A 35 -12.72 4.17 -15.46
CA GLY A 35 -12.03 4.99 -14.46
C GLY A 35 -10.66 4.46 -14.06
N GLU A 36 -10.05 5.08 -13.04
CA GLU A 36 -8.80 4.62 -12.44
C GLU A 36 -9.06 3.96 -11.08
N ASP A 37 -8.61 2.72 -10.91
CA ASP A 37 -8.60 2.03 -9.61
C ASP A 37 -7.24 2.22 -8.97
N THR A 38 -7.19 3.06 -7.94
CA THR A 38 -5.99 3.29 -7.15
C THR A 38 -5.99 2.38 -5.93
N THR A 39 -5.00 1.49 -5.84
CA THR A 39 -4.79 0.62 -4.67
C THR A 39 -3.44 0.89 -4.01
N TRP A 40 -3.40 0.72 -2.69
CA TRP A 40 -2.19 0.89 -1.90
C TRP A 40 -1.67 -0.47 -1.46
N ILE A 41 -0.38 -0.69 -1.67
CA ILE A 41 0.33 -1.92 -1.35
C ILE A 41 1.44 -1.60 -0.35
N CYS A 42 1.56 -2.42 0.69
CA CYS A 42 2.61 -2.27 1.69
C CYS A 42 3.98 -2.69 1.14
N GLN A 43 5.06 -2.25 1.79
CA GLN A 43 6.42 -2.58 1.37
C GLN A 43 6.69 -4.10 1.35
N LYS A 44 6.08 -4.88 2.24
CA LYS A 44 6.28 -6.34 2.28
C LYS A 44 5.76 -7.01 1.02
N CYS A 45 4.49 -6.75 0.68
CA CYS A 45 3.88 -7.30 -0.53
C CYS A 45 4.52 -6.74 -1.80
N GLN A 46 5.02 -5.50 -1.78
CA GLN A 46 5.83 -4.96 -2.87
C GLN A 46 7.14 -5.75 -3.03
N LYS A 47 7.90 -5.95 -1.96
CA LYS A 47 9.15 -6.72 -2.01
C LYS A 47 8.94 -8.15 -2.49
N GLU A 48 7.85 -8.80 -2.09
CA GLU A 48 7.55 -10.16 -2.54
C GLU A 48 7.23 -10.23 -4.05
N ARG A 49 6.50 -9.24 -4.60
CA ARG A 49 6.20 -9.21 -6.05
C ARG A 49 7.39 -8.81 -6.93
N ILE A 50 8.44 -8.24 -6.37
CA ILE A 50 9.69 -7.88 -7.09
C ILE A 50 10.76 -8.98 -6.95
N LYS A 51 10.49 -10.08 -6.24
CA LYS A 51 11.26 -11.32 -6.40
C LYS A 51 10.83 -12.01 -7.70
N ILE A 52 11.08 -11.38 -8.84
CA ILE A 52 11.12 -12.08 -10.12
C ILE A 52 12.61 -12.17 -10.45
N VAL A 53 13.10 -13.39 -10.37
CA VAL A 53 14.44 -13.83 -10.78
C VAL A 53 14.59 -13.64 -12.29
#